data_AF-A0A381XB33-F1
#
_entry.id   AF-A0A381XB33-F1
#
_cell.length_a   1.000
_cell.length_b   1.000
_cell.length_c   1.000
_cell.angle_alpha   90.00
_cell.angle_beta   90.00
_cell.angle_gamma   90.00
#
_symmetry.space_group_name_H-M   'P 1'
#
loop_
_entity.id
_entity.type
_entity.pdbx_description
1 polymer ?
#
loop_
_entity_poly.entity_id
_entity_poly.type
_entity_poly.pdbx_seq_one_letter_code
_entity_poly.pdbx_strand_id
1 'polypeptide(L)'
;AADEAILVKIITFGQRGVPPKKKPLEKDEEENEYDDNLLEWIIKESLSAVIDKKLENVERHPNNIQTIIQAEVRLLNIESGSSKNSFRISATHTGGNKTSSLNRALNKLDWQIGRNLREFYMIASEVIEKNGNDITILTGNDMGLEEGTIFEVNSPGREKKYMDRLVTLPGKPRALAILTKIGKNTSRARIVRQWKKVKEGHRANEMIYDPTTTDLAIKINGHPVLNLTGKLWLNPFKKIAGSLTGQLGLLKDTREENNIFYGLGWEEKMNVMDRGKFQLSIGTHLPLNFTTRTDDENNLVSMIFFNPSINLTGSIILQRKNDVFIGLHYVTNDNIINDWYYSETEEKEDGTEETGYYEAIWDLAKGPPQLNTAGFYISFGLRFFDY
;
A
#
# COMPACT_ATOMS: atom_id res chain seq x y z
N ALA A 1 -21.70 -2.21 35.67
CA ALA A 1 -22.57 -2.05 34.48
C ALA A 1 -21.68 -1.69 33.30
N ALA A 2 -22.15 -1.77 32.05
CA ALA A 2 -21.40 -1.16 30.95
C ALA A 2 -21.53 0.37 31.06
N ASP A 3 -20.45 1.11 30.78
CA ASP A 3 -20.46 2.58 30.86
C ASP A 3 -20.80 3.23 29.50
N GLU A 4 -20.73 2.44 28.43
CA GLU A 4 -20.92 2.87 27.05
C GLU A 4 -21.82 1.91 26.26
N ALA A 5 -22.60 2.46 25.33
CA ALA A 5 -23.41 1.70 24.39
C ALA A 5 -23.17 2.17 22.95
N ILE A 6 -23.27 1.24 21.99
CA ILE A 6 -23.22 1.55 20.56
C ILE A 6 -24.64 1.53 20.00
N LEU A 7 -25.08 2.65 19.42
CA LEU A 7 -26.34 2.77 18.69
C LEU A 7 -26.05 2.80 17.18
N VAL A 8 -26.54 1.80 16.45
CA VAL A 8 -26.47 1.76 14.99
C VAL A 8 -27.82 2.16 14.42
N LYS A 9 -27.87 3.32 13.76
CA LYS A 9 -29.07 3.81 13.07
C LYS A 9 -28.90 3.58 11.57
N ILE A 10 -29.67 2.64 11.02
CA ILE A 10 -29.76 2.45 9.57
C ILE A 10 -30.49 3.65 8.97
N ILE A 11 -29.83 4.36 8.06
CA ILE A 11 -30.38 5.51 7.33
C ILE A 11 -31.06 5.00 6.05
N THR A 12 -30.41 4.08 5.34
CA THR A 12 -30.90 3.54 4.07
C THR A 12 -30.50 2.08 3.95
N PHE A 13 -31.46 1.25 3.51
CA PHE A 13 -31.24 -0.14 3.15
C PHE A 13 -32.08 -0.44 1.90
N GLY A 14 -31.44 -0.98 0.86
CA GLY A 14 -32.14 -1.37 -0.36
C GLY A 14 -31.44 -2.52 -1.06
N GLN A 15 -32.23 -3.44 -1.61
CA GLN A 15 -31.77 -4.52 -2.48
C GLN A 15 -32.67 -4.60 -3.71
N ARG A 16 -32.07 -4.57 -4.90
CA ARG A 16 -32.81 -4.71 -6.16
C ARG A 16 -31.95 -5.36 -7.24
N GLY A 17 -32.57 -6.21 -8.05
CA GLY A 17 -31.94 -6.71 -9.28
C GLY A 17 -31.75 -5.59 -10.29
N VAL A 18 -30.51 -5.41 -10.76
CA VAL A 18 -30.15 -4.42 -11.77
C VAL A 18 -29.60 -5.09 -13.02
N PRO A 19 -29.84 -4.54 -14.22
CA PRO A 19 -29.23 -5.05 -15.44
C PRO A 19 -27.69 -5.07 -15.28
N PRO A 20 -27.01 -6.15 -15.72
CA PRO A 20 -25.54 -6.14 -15.74
C PRO A 20 -25.06 -4.99 -16.60
N LYS A 21 -24.06 -4.22 -16.12
CA LYS A 21 -23.40 -3.22 -16.94
C LYS A 21 -22.86 -3.93 -18.19
N LYS A 22 -23.30 -3.51 -19.38
CA LYS A 22 -22.67 -3.94 -20.63
C LYS A 22 -21.18 -3.60 -20.51
N LYS A 23 -20.29 -4.54 -20.83
CA LYS A 23 -18.86 -4.24 -20.96
C LYS A 23 -18.76 -3.04 -21.92
N PRO A 24 -18.17 -1.90 -21.50
CA PRO A 24 -17.90 -0.82 -22.44
C PRO A 24 -16.96 -1.38 -23.50
N LEU A 25 -17.29 -1.16 -24.77
CA LEU A 25 -16.24 -0.99 -25.77
C LEU A 25 -15.41 0.20 -25.30
N GLU A 26 -14.08 0.05 -25.37
CA GLU A 26 -13.10 1.06 -24.98
C GLU A 26 -13.53 2.47 -25.42
N LYS A 27 -13.66 3.38 -24.45
CA LYS A 27 -13.11 4.74 -24.55
C LYS A 27 -13.23 5.53 -23.26
N ASP A 28 -12.07 6.08 -22.93
CA ASP A 28 -11.73 7.31 -22.24
C ASP A 28 -12.10 7.47 -20.75
N GLU A 29 -11.02 7.50 -19.97
CA GLU A 29 -10.92 7.91 -18.58
C GLU A 29 -11.36 9.38 -18.43
N GLU A 30 -12.45 9.60 -17.70
CA GLU A 30 -12.57 10.78 -16.83
C GLU A 30 -12.85 10.30 -15.41
N GLU A 31 -11.81 10.35 -14.58
CA GLU A 31 -11.94 10.30 -13.13
C GLU A 31 -12.64 11.56 -12.61
N ASN A 32 -13.49 11.34 -11.60
CA ASN A 32 -14.11 12.31 -10.70
C ASN A 32 -15.40 12.97 -11.18
N GLU A 33 -16.48 12.18 -11.11
CA GLU A 33 -17.74 12.74 -10.65
C GLU A 33 -18.24 11.91 -9.47
N TYR A 34 -18.41 12.56 -8.32
CA TYR A 34 -19.21 12.01 -7.24
C TYR A 34 -20.55 11.62 -7.85
N ASP A 35 -20.95 10.36 -7.71
CA ASP A 35 -22.12 9.74 -8.35
C ASP A 35 -23.42 10.29 -7.73
N ASP A 36 -23.68 11.59 -7.90
CA ASP A 36 -24.86 12.35 -7.47
C ASP A 36 -26.13 11.85 -8.18
N ASN A 37 -25.99 11.07 -9.27
CA ASN A 37 -27.10 10.44 -10.00
C ASN A 37 -27.79 9.30 -9.24
N LEU A 38 -27.13 8.69 -8.23
CA LEU A 38 -27.59 7.45 -7.62
C LEU A 38 -28.47 7.67 -6.36
N LEU A 39 -28.19 8.73 -5.59
CA LEU A 39 -29.06 9.19 -4.50
C LEU A 39 -30.37 9.75 -5.03
N GLU A 40 -30.31 10.49 -6.14
CA GLU A 40 -31.49 11.07 -6.79
C GLU A 40 -32.45 9.98 -7.32
N TRP A 41 -31.90 8.88 -7.85
CA TRP A 41 -32.69 7.71 -8.25
C TRP A 41 -33.32 6.98 -7.06
N ILE A 42 -32.59 6.75 -5.97
CA ILE A 42 -33.14 6.09 -4.76
C ILE A 42 -34.23 6.96 -4.11
N ILE A 43 -34.05 8.29 -4.05
CA ILE A 43 -35.06 9.21 -3.52
C ILE A 43 -36.30 9.23 -4.41
N LYS A 44 -36.15 9.37 -5.73
CA LYS A 44 -37.27 9.28 -6.69
C LYS A 44 -38.02 7.97 -6.57
N GLU A 45 -37.30 6.85 -6.52
CA GLU A 45 -37.94 5.53 -6.49
C GLU A 45 -38.55 5.19 -5.12
N SER A 46 -38.05 5.76 -4.01
CA SER A 46 -38.67 5.58 -2.69
C SER A 46 -40.06 6.24 -2.58
N LEU A 47 -40.27 7.34 -3.30
CA LEU A 47 -41.59 7.96 -3.49
C LEU A 47 -42.45 7.12 -4.45
N SER A 48 -41.86 6.55 -5.50
CA SER A 48 -42.56 5.68 -6.47
C SER A 48 -42.92 4.29 -5.93
N ALA A 49 -42.11 3.71 -5.03
CA ALA A 49 -42.33 2.39 -4.44
C ALA A 49 -43.51 2.35 -3.46
N VAL A 50 -43.93 3.51 -2.93
CA VAL A 50 -45.19 3.65 -2.20
C VAL A 50 -46.40 3.53 -3.15
N ILE A 51 -46.23 3.90 -4.43
CA ILE A 51 -47.26 3.83 -5.48
C ILE A 51 -47.26 2.45 -6.16
N ASP A 52 -46.10 1.82 -6.32
CA ASP A 52 -45.91 0.53 -7.04
C ASP A 52 -46.19 -0.74 -6.22
N LYS A 53 -46.91 -0.63 -5.10
CA LYS A 53 -47.39 -1.77 -4.30
C LYS A 53 -48.37 -2.71 -5.05
N LYS A 54 -48.59 -2.49 -6.35
CA LYS A 54 -49.58 -3.16 -7.20
C LYS A 54 -49.01 -4.10 -8.28
N LEU A 55 -47.69 -4.24 -8.45
CA LEU A 55 -47.13 -5.14 -9.47
C LEU A 55 -46.09 -6.13 -8.88
N GLU A 56 -46.61 -7.30 -8.53
CA GLU A 56 -46.00 -8.64 -8.68
C GLU A 56 -44.49 -8.82 -8.45
N ASN A 57 -44.15 -9.22 -7.22
CA ASN A 57 -43.38 -10.42 -6.77
C ASN A 57 -42.39 -11.18 -7.70
N VAL A 58 -41.87 -10.64 -8.79
CA VAL A 58 -40.82 -11.29 -9.60
C VAL A 58 -39.62 -10.36 -9.79
N GLU A 59 -38.52 -10.71 -9.15
CA GLU A 59 -37.26 -9.96 -9.23
C GLU A 59 -36.61 -10.17 -10.61
N ARG A 60 -36.62 -9.14 -11.47
CA ARG A 60 -36.21 -9.21 -12.88
C ARG A 60 -34.75 -9.63 -13.12
N HIS A 61 -33.87 -9.51 -12.11
CA HIS A 61 -32.46 -9.91 -12.20
C HIS A 61 -31.99 -10.60 -10.90
N PRO A 62 -32.34 -11.88 -10.68
CA PRO A 62 -32.11 -12.55 -9.40
C PRO A 62 -30.64 -12.85 -9.09
N ASN A 63 -29.76 -12.85 -10.12
CA ASN A 63 -28.33 -13.17 -9.99
C ASN A 63 -27.41 -11.94 -10.10
N ASN A 64 -27.97 -10.72 -10.19
CA ASN A 64 -27.21 -9.48 -10.22
C ASN A 64 -27.89 -8.42 -9.36
N ILE A 65 -27.84 -8.63 -8.04
CA ILE A 65 -28.47 -7.75 -7.05
C ILE A 65 -27.51 -6.63 -6.66
N GLN A 66 -28.00 -5.39 -6.72
CA GLN A 66 -27.38 -4.25 -6.08
C GLN A 66 -27.91 -4.11 -4.65
N THR A 67 -27.01 -4.07 -3.68
CA THR A 67 -27.29 -3.79 -2.28
C THR A 67 -26.65 -2.47 -1.88
N ILE A 68 -27.41 -1.62 -1.19
CA ILE A 68 -26.96 -0.33 -0.66
C ILE A 68 -27.33 -0.26 0.81
N ILE A 69 -26.35 0.06 1.65
CA ILE A 69 -26.53 0.22 3.09
C ILE A 69 -25.84 1.51 3.53
N GLN A 70 -26.57 2.37 4.20
CA GLN A 70 -26.05 3.54 4.88
C GLN A 70 -26.50 3.53 6.34
N ALA A 71 -25.57 3.75 7.25
CA ALA A 71 -25.87 3.80 8.68
C ALA A 71 -25.04 4.87 9.38
N GLU A 72 -25.56 5.36 10.48
CA GLU A 72 -24.83 6.17 11.46
C GLU A 72 -24.61 5.33 12.71
N VAL A 73 -23.37 5.27 13.16
CA VAL A 73 -23.00 4.61 14.41
C VAL A 73 -22.70 5.68 15.45
N ARG A 74 -23.33 5.61 16.61
CA ARG A 74 -23.15 6.55 17.73
C ARG A 74 -22.68 5.81 18.98
N LEU A 75 -21.67 6.36 19.64
CA LEU A 75 -21.26 5.93 20.97
C LEU A 75 -21.98 6.79 22.01
N LEU A 76 -22.71 6.14 22.91
CA LEU A 76 -23.50 6.77 23.94
C LEU A 76 -22.85 6.52 25.30
N ASN A 77 -22.79 7.56 26.13
CA ASN A 77 -22.58 7.38 27.57
C ASN A 77 -23.90 6.89 28.18
N ILE A 78 -23.88 5.77 28.90
CA ILE A 78 -25.10 5.18 29.47
C ILE A 78 -25.64 6.03 30.65
N GLU A 79 -24.77 6.66 31.43
CA GLU A 79 -25.17 7.48 32.59
C GLU A 79 -25.82 8.80 32.16
N SER A 80 -25.25 9.49 31.16
CA SER A 80 -25.74 10.80 30.71
C SER A 80 -26.70 10.74 29.52
N GLY A 81 -26.79 9.62 28.82
CA GLY A 81 -27.56 9.46 27.57
C GLY A 81 -27.02 10.29 26.39
N SER A 82 -25.91 11.01 26.57
CA SER A 82 -25.33 11.88 25.54
C SER A 82 -24.46 11.09 24.56
N SER A 83 -24.53 11.44 23.29
CA SER A 83 -23.60 10.94 22.28
C SER A 83 -22.19 11.47 22.56
N LYS A 84 -21.23 10.56 22.80
CA LYS A 84 -19.81 10.89 22.92
C LYS A 84 -19.23 11.18 21.53
N ASN A 85 -19.36 10.22 20.61
CA ASN A 85 -18.86 10.30 19.23
C ASN A 85 -19.85 9.67 18.25
N SER A 86 -19.76 10.02 16.98
CA SER A 86 -20.50 9.37 15.91
C SER A 86 -19.73 9.35 14.60
N PHE A 87 -20.05 8.37 13.75
CA PHE A 87 -19.51 8.27 12.40
C PHE A 87 -20.55 7.67 11.47
N ARG A 88 -20.42 7.97 10.17
CA ARG A 88 -21.29 7.41 9.12
C ARG A 88 -20.52 6.33 8.36
N ILE A 89 -21.25 5.29 7.97
CA ILE A 89 -20.74 4.18 7.16
C ILE A 89 -21.65 3.97 5.96
N SER A 90 -21.05 3.59 4.84
CA SER A 90 -21.74 3.41 3.57
C SER A 90 -21.10 2.25 2.81
N ALA A 91 -21.93 1.36 2.29
CA ALA A 91 -21.46 0.29 1.42
C ALA A 91 -22.45 0.03 0.29
N THR A 92 -21.87 -0.19 -0.89
CA THR A 92 -22.59 -0.64 -2.08
C THR A 92 -21.91 -1.89 -2.64
N HIS A 93 -22.71 -2.83 -3.13
CA HIS A 93 -22.22 -3.98 -3.88
C HIS A 93 -23.24 -4.40 -4.93
N THR A 94 -22.76 -4.73 -6.13
CA THR A 94 -23.60 -5.24 -7.22
C THR A 94 -23.04 -6.58 -7.66
N GLY A 95 -23.86 -7.63 -7.63
CA GLY A 95 -23.49 -8.96 -8.08
C GLY A 95 -24.02 -10.08 -7.19
N GLY A 96 -24.24 -11.25 -7.79
CA GLY A 96 -24.79 -12.41 -7.11
C GLY A 96 -26.26 -12.25 -6.72
N ASN A 97 -26.77 -13.23 -5.97
CA ASN A 97 -28.13 -13.18 -5.42
C ASN A 97 -28.24 -12.25 -4.21
N LYS A 98 -29.46 -12.05 -3.69
CA LYS A 98 -29.74 -11.14 -2.56
C LYS A 98 -28.84 -11.38 -1.36
N THR A 99 -28.68 -12.64 -0.96
CA THR A 99 -27.86 -13.04 0.19
C THR A 99 -26.37 -12.76 -0.07
N SER A 100 -25.86 -13.12 -1.25
CA SER A 100 -24.47 -12.89 -1.62
C SER A 100 -24.14 -11.39 -1.68
N SER A 101 -25.02 -10.61 -2.31
CA SER A 101 -24.84 -9.16 -2.44
C SER A 101 -24.89 -8.46 -1.08
N LEU A 102 -25.82 -8.88 -0.21
CA LEU A 102 -25.91 -8.41 1.16
C LEU A 102 -24.64 -8.71 1.96
N ASN A 103 -24.19 -9.96 1.92
CA ASN A 103 -23.00 -10.38 2.66
C ASN A 103 -21.77 -9.58 2.24
N ARG A 104 -21.59 -9.33 0.93
CA ARG A 104 -20.50 -8.50 0.41
C ARG A 104 -20.61 -7.04 0.86
N ALA A 105 -21.81 -6.46 0.90
CA ALA A 105 -22.02 -5.11 1.41
C ALA A 105 -21.77 -5.02 2.92
N LEU A 106 -22.23 -6.00 3.70
CA LEU A 106 -21.99 -6.07 5.15
C LEU A 106 -20.51 -6.25 5.47
N ASN A 107 -19.77 -7.09 4.73
CA ASN A 107 -18.32 -7.23 4.92
C ASN A 107 -17.57 -5.92 4.68
N LYS A 108 -18.02 -5.08 3.72
CA LYS A 108 -17.46 -3.74 3.52
C LYS A 108 -17.77 -2.81 4.71
N LEU A 109 -18.96 -2.90 5.31
CA LEU A 109 -19.32 -2.12 6.49
C LEU A 109 -18.56 -2.58 7.74
N ASP A 110 -18.40 -3.89 7.93
CA ASP A 110 -17.69 -4.47 9.06
C ASP A 110 -16.27 -3.90 9.17
N TRP A 111 -15.55 -3.87 8.04
CA TRP A 111 -14.22 -3.25 7.97
C TRP A 111 -14.23 -1.76 8.34
N GLN A 112 -15.23 -0.99 7.87
CA GLN A 112 -15.37 0.43 8.22
C GLN A 112 -15.71 0.65 9.70
N ILE A 113 -16.60 -0.16 10.27
CA ILE A 113 -16.99 -0.10 11.68
C ILE A 113 -15.79 -0.41 12.55
N GLY A 114 -15.09 -1.52 12.29
CA GLY A 114 -13.90 -1.91 13.04
C GLY A 114 -12.82 -0.82 13.00
N ARG A 115 -12.59 -0.21 11.83
CA ARG A 115 -11.63 0.90 11.66
C ARG A 115 -12.03 2.14 12.47
N ASN A 116 -13.26 2.60 12.34
CA ASN A 116 -13.72 3.81 13.02
C ASN A 116 -13.82 3.63 14.54
N LEU A 117 -14.17 2.44 15.03
CA LEU A 117 -14.16 2.16 16.46
C LEU A 117 -12.74 2.18 17.04
N ARG A 118 -11.74 1.63 16.32
CA ARG A 118 -10.33 1.72 16.75
C ARG A 118 -9.83 3.16 16.89
N GLU A 119 -10.33 4.10 16.09
CA GLU A 119 -9.98 5.52 16.24
C GLU A 119 -10.39 6.11 17.59
N PHE A 120 -11.45 5.61 18.21
CA PHE A 120 -11.90 6.10 19.52
C PHE A 120 -11.24 5.41 20.71
N TYR A 121 -10.87 4.14 20.54
CA TYR A 121 -10.29 3.32 21.60
C TYR A 121 -8.79 3.11 21.45
N MET A 122 -8.09 4.02 20.77
CA MET A 122 -6.65 3.94 20.56
C MET A 122 -5.94 3.69 21.89
N ILE A 123 -5.23 2.58 21.99
CA ILE A 123 -4.57 2.18 23.22
C ILE A 123 -3.42 3.15 23.48
N ALA A 124 -3.52 3.88 24.59
CA ALA A 124 -2.47 4.73 25.11
C ALA A 124 -1.85 4.05 26.34
N SER A 125 -0.56 3.78 26.28
CA SER A 125 0.23 3.12 27.32
C SER A 125 1.50 3.93 27.61
N GLU A 126 2.38 3.37 28.44
CA GLU A 126 3.62 3.97 28.87
C GLU A 126 4.78 2.98 28.78
N VAL A 127 5.95 3.48 28.40
CA VAL A 127 7.22 2.75 28.43
C VAL A 127 7.72 2.72 29.87
N ILE A 128 7.74 1.53 30.47
CA ILE A 128 8.16 1.33 31.86
C ILE A 128 9.60 0.86 32.00
N GLU A 129 10.17 0.27 30.94
CA GLU A 129 11.55 -0.20 30.93
C GLU A 129 12.12 -0.12 29.51
N LYS A 130 13.42 0.17 29.39
CA LYS A 130 14.14 0.12 28.11
C LYS A 130 15.45 -0.64 28.23
N ASN A 131 15.60 -1.69 27.43
CA ASN A 131 16.85 -2.44 27.28
C ASN A 131 17.28 -2.48 25.80
N GLY A 132 18.25 -1.64 25.43
CA GLY A 132 18.70 -1.54 24.04
C GLY A 132 17.59 -1.05 23.11
N ASN A 133 17.22 -1.89 22.13
CA ASN A 133 16.08 -1.65 21.24
C ASN A 133 14.78 -2.30 21.75
N ASP A 134 14.81 -3.12 22.79
CA ASP A 134 13.60 -3.69 23.37
C ASP A 134 13.06 -2.76 24.47
N ILE A 135 11.75 -2.59 24.51
CA ILE A 135 11.01 -1.81 25.50
C ILE A 135 9.91 -2.66 26.11
N THR A 136 9.61 -2.39 27.37
CA THR A 136 8.42 -2.93 28.04
C THR A 136 7.38 -1.83 28.12
N ILE A 137 6.15 -2.13 27.67
CA ILE A 137 5.00 -1.22 27.73
C ILE A 137 3.98 -1.73 28.74
N LEU A 138 3.33 -0.80 29.44
CA LEU A 138 2.29 -1.07 30.45
C LEU A 138 0.94 -1.36 29.80
N THR A 139 0.86 -2.47 29.08
CA THR A 139 -0.38 -2.96 28.48
C THR A 139 -0.32 -4.48 28.32
N GLY A 140 -1.48 -5.12 28.47
CA GLY A 140 -1.62 -6.56 28.58
C GLY A 140 -2.53 -7.18 27.51
N ASN A 141 -2.75 -8.48 27.61
CA ASN A 141 -3.64 -9.23 26.73
C ASN A 141 -5.12 -8.88 26.91
N ASP A 142 -5.49 -8.31 28.05
CA ASP A 142 -6.83 -7.82 28.38
C ASP A 142 -7.28 -6.66 27.47
N MET A 143 -6.33 -5.97 26.82
CA MET A 143 -6.59 -4.87 25.90
C MET A 143 -6.78 -5.31 24.45
N GLY A 144 -6.81 -6.62 24.16
CA GLY A 144 -7.03 -7.14 22.80
C GLY A 144 -5.85 -6.92 21.84
N LEU A 145 -4.63 -6.81 22.37
CA LEU A 145 -3.42 -6.64 21.58
C LEU A 145 -3.01 -7.90 20.81
N GLU A 146 -2.37 -7.70 19.67
CA GLU A 146 -1.81 -8.76 18.83
C GLU A 146 -0.29 -8.57 18.63
N GLU A 147 0.43 -9.68 18.46
CA GLU A 147 1.83 -9.59 18.07
C GLU A 147 1.94 -8.96 16.67
N GLY A 148 2.85 -8.00 16.52
CA GLY A 148 2.93 -7.20 15.30
C GLY A 148 2.31 -5.80 15.42
N THR A 149 1.43 -5.55 16.41
CA THR A 149 0.86 -4.21 16.62
C THR A 149 1.96 -3.17 16.80
N ILE A 150 1.85 -2.05 16.08
CA ILE A 150 2.85 -0.99 16.09
C ILE A 150 2.42 0.10 17.07
N PHE A 151 3.36 0.56 17.89
CA PHE A 151 3.19 1.69 18.79
C PHE A 151 4.10 2.84 18.38
N GLU A 152 3.54 4.05 18.35
CA GLU A 152 4.32 5.28 18.31
C GLU A 152 4.68 5.73 19.73
N VAL A 153 5.98 5.80 19.98
CA VAL A 153 6.53 6.27 21.26
C VAL A 153 6.70 7.78 21.23
N ASN A 154 6.02 8.45 22.15
CA ASN A 154 5.94 9.89 22.29
C ASN A 154 6.55 10.34 23.62
N SER A 155 7.20 11.51 23.66
CA SER A 155 7.57 12.09 24.96
C SER A 155 6.32 12.44 25.76
N PRO A 156 6.41 12.61 27.10
CA PRO A 156 5.29 13.15 27.87
C PRO A 156 4.80 14.49 27.31
N GLY A 157 3.51 14.75 27.48
CA GLY A 157 2.94 16.08 27.27
C GLY A 157 3.58 17.10 28.22
N ARG A 158 3.53 18.37 27.85
CA ARG A 158 4.06 19.46 28.68
C ARG A 158 2.99 20.51 28.88
N GLU A 159 2.76 20.89 30.11
CA GLU A 159 1.91 22.03 30.42
C GLU A 159 2.68 23.32 30.13
N LYS A 160 2.01 24.25 29.45
CA LYS A 160 2.54 25.58 29.17
C LYS A 160 1.47 26.61 29.50
N LYS A 161 1.85 27.63 30.28
CA LYS A 161 0.98 28.78 30.55
C LYS A 161 0.99 29.69 29.32
N TYR A 162 -0.19 29.95 28.75
CA TYR A 162 -0.39 30.89 27.64
C TYR A 162 -1.55 31.81 27.99
N MET A 163 -1.29 33.12 28.07
CA MET A 163 -2.31 34.14 28.41
C MET A 163 -3.19 33.72 29.62
N ASP A 164 -2.54 33.36 30.72
CA ASP A 164 -3.16 32.89 31.98
C ASP A 164 -3.97 31.59 31.93
N ARG A 165 -3.93 30.86 30.82
CA ARG A 165 -4.48 29.50 30.71
C ARG A 165 -3.37 28.47 30.71
N LEU A 166 -3.54 27.41 31.50
CA LEU A 166 -2.70 26.21 31.42
C LEU A 166 -3.15 25.41 30.20
N VAL A 167 -2.24 25.20 29.25
CA VAL A 167 -2.50 24.42 28.04
C VAL A 167 -1.53 23.24 28.01
N THR A 168 -2.05 22.03 27.84
CA THR A 168 -1.23 20.82 27.73
C THR A 168 -0.82 20.61 26.28
N LEU A 169 0.46 20.78 25.98
CA LEU A 169 1.03 20.49 24.68
C LEU A 169 1.27 18.98 24.54
N PRO A 170 0.90 18.37 23.40
CA PRO A 170 1.12 16.95 23.18
C PRO A 170 2.61 16.61 23.13
N GLY A 171 2.89 15.35 23.47
CA GLY A 171 4.20 14.75 23.34
C GLY A 171 4.78 14.86 21.94
N LYS A 172 6.12 14.94 21.83
CA LYS A 172 6.79 14.85 20.53
C LYS A 172 7.13 13.40 20.20
N PRO A 173 6.87 12.93 18.97
CA PRO A 173 7.15 11.56 18.55
C PRO A 173 8.66 11.30 18.55
N ARG A 174 9.05 10.08 18.94
CA ARG A 174 10.45 9.68 19.19
C ARG A 174 10.88 8.42 18.44
N ALA A 175 10.00 7.42 18.38
CA ALA A 175 10.29 6.11 17.81
C ALA A 175 9.01 5.38 17.42
N LEU A 176 9.17 4.32 16.61
CA LEU A 176 8.16 3.28 16.40
C LEU A 176 8.65 1.97 16.99
N ALA A 177 7.75 1.22 17.63
CA ALA A 177 8.03 -0.07 18.21
C ALA A 177 6.96 -1.10 17.83
N ILE A 178 7.37 -2.32 17.50
CA ILE A 178 6.47 -3.44 17.20
C ILE A 178 6.34 -4.34 18.41
N LEU A 179 5.11 -4.71 18.76
CA LEU A 179 4.83 -5.69 19.80
C LEU A 179 5.38 -7.05 19.40
N THR A 180 6.23 -7.62 20.26
CA THR A 180 6.91 -8.92 20.00
C THR A 180 6.43 -10.03 20.91
N LYS A 181 5.91 -9.69 22.08
CA LYS A 181 5.37 -10.65 23.03
C LYS A 181 4.36 -9.95 23.93
N ILE A 182 3.19 -10.54 24.07
CA ILE A 182 2.14 -10.04 24.94
C ILE A 182 2.24 -10.72 26.30
N GLY A 183 2.15 -9.94 27.38
CA GLY A 183 2.01 -10.45 28.73
C GLY A 183 0.66 -10.09 29.34
N LYS A 184 0.45 -10.47 30.60
CA LYS A 184 -0.83 -10.25 31.29
C LYS A 184 -1.10 -8.77 31.56
N ASN A 185 -0.09 -8.05 32.05
CA ASN A 185 -0.21 -6.61 32.41
C ASN A 185 0.82 -5.74 31.68
N THR A 186 1.88 -6.36 31.17
CA THR A 186 2.97 -5.69 30.46
C THR A 186 3.34 -6.50 29.24
N SER A 187 3.73 -5.82 28.18
CA SER A 187 4.07 -6.44 26.91
C SER A 187 5.43 -5.93 26.44
N ARG A 188 6.14 -6.76 25.67
CA ARG A 188 7.45 -6.41 25.11
C ARG A 188 7.32 -5.96 23.67
N ALA A 189 7.90 -4.83 23.35
CA ALA A 189 7.98 -4.31 22.00
C ALA A 189 9.43 -4.05 21.60
N ARG A 190 9.73 -4.15 20.30
CA ARG A 190 11.03 -3.85 19.71
C ARG A 190 10.96 -2.56 18.93
N ILE A 191 11.83 -1.61 19.24
CA ILE A 191 12.01 -0.38 18.49
C ILE A 191 12.53 -0.75 17.09
N VAL A 192 11.72 -0.45 16.08
CA VAL A 192 12.05 -0.66 14.66
C VAL A 192 12.52 0.61 13.97
N ARG A 193 12.23 1.78 14.55
CA ARG A 193 12.73 3.08 14.10
C ARG A 193 12.93 4.03 15.27
N GLN A 194 14.08 4.69 15.35
CA GLN A 194 14.37 5.66 16.42
C GLN A 194 15.03 6.93 15.88
N TRP A 195 14.26 8.02 15.72
CA TRP A 195 14.82 9.33 15.34
C TRP A 195 15.21 10.20 16.55
N LYS A 196 14.69 9.90 17.74
CA LYS A 196 15.06 10.56 19.01
C LYS A 196 15.12 9.57 20.16
N LYS A 197 15.89 9.90 21.22
CA LYS A 197 16.06 9.03 22.39
C LYS A 197 14.71 8.68 23.04
N VAL A 198 14.45 7.38 23.18
CA VAL A 198 13.38 6.80 24.01
C VAL A 198 13.87 6.63 25.45
N LYS A 199 13.00 6.94 26.42
CA LYS A 199 13.23 6.82 27.86
C LYS A 199 11.98 6.21 28.52
N GLU A 200 12.15 5.72 29.73
CA GLU A 200 11.05 5.40 30.65
C GLU A 200 10.18 6.65 30.88
N GLY A 201 8.89 6.43 31.12
CA GLY A 201 7.89 7.51 31.24
C GLY A 201 7.38 8.05 29.90
N HIS A 202 7.93 7.60 28.77
CA HIS A 202 7.40 7.98 27.46
C HIS A 202 6.07 7.29 27.19
N ARG A 203 5.14 7.98 26.52
CA ARG A 203 3.86 7.39 26.10
C ARG A 203 4.07 6.46 24.91
N ALA A 204 3.28 5.40 24.82
CA ALA A 204 3.20 4.49 23.69
C ALA A 204 1.76 4.45 23.20
N ASN A 205 1.49 5.01 22.02
CA ASN A 205 0.15 5.01 21.43
C ASN A 205 0.11 4.00 20.29
N GLU A 206 -0.91 3.15 20.27
CA GLU A 206 -1.13 2.23 19.16
C GLU A 206 -1.32 2.98 17.84
N MET A 207 -0.72 2.45 16.77
CA MET A 207 -0.96 2.91 15.42
C MET A 207 -2.16 2.17 14.84
N ILE A 208 -3.13 2.95 14.36
CA ILE A 208 -4.37 2.43 13.78
C ILE A 208 -4.13 1.93 12.34
N TYR A 209 -3.13 2.50 11.67
CA TYR A 209 -2.78 2.22 10.29
C TYR A 209 -1.43 1.54 10.19
N ASP A 210 -1.39 0.45 9.42
CA ASP A 210 -0.12 -0.14 9.03
C ASP A 210 0.66 0.86 8.17
N PRO A 211 1.89 1.20 8.55
CA PRO A 211 2.70 2.17 7.84
C PRO A 211 3.06 1.61 6.47
N THR A 212 3.07 2.49 5.47
CA THR A 212 3.64 2.19 4.15
C THR A 212 4.91 2.98 3.95
N THR A 213 5.72 2.58 2.97
CA THR A 213 6.97 3.26 2.69
C THR A 213 7.25 3.31 1.22
N THR A 214 7.67 4.49 0.76
CA THR A 214 8.08 4.71 -0.62
C THR A 214 9.55 5.07 -0.67
N ASP A 215 10.30 4.39 -1.54
CA ASP A 215 11.69 4.73 -1.82
C ASP A 215 11.81 5.34 -3.21
N LEU A 216 12.69 6.33 -3.33
CA LEU A 216 13.19 6.82 -4.62
C LEU A 216 14.71 6.75 -4.60
N ALA A 217 15.31 6.05 -5.55
CA ALA A 217 16.75 5.87 -5.62
C ALA A 217 17.29 6.00 -7.03
N ILE A 218 18.52 6.50 -7.13
CA ILE A 218 19.33 6.45 -8.34
C ILE A 218 20.37 5.36 -8.13
N LYS A 219 20.41 4.40 -9.04
CA LYS A 219 21.37 3.30 -9.10
C LYS A 219 22.31 3.54 -10.28
N ILE A 220 23.61 3.45 -10.00
CA ILE A 220 24.70 3.71 -10.95
C ILE A 220 25.70 2.54 -10.96
N ASN A 221 26.33 2.32 -12.10
CA ASN A 221 27.48 1.44 -12.31
C ASN A 221 28.57 2.23 -13.06
N GLY A 222 29.82 1.77 -13.08
CA GLY A 222 30.95 2.42 -13.76
C GLY A 222 30.83 2.51 -15.30
N HIS A 223 29.84 1.84 -15.88
CA HIS A 223 29.37 2.02 -17.26
C HIS A 223 28.09 2.87 -17.25
N PRO A 224 27.70 3.59 -18.32
CA PRO A 224 26.61 4.57 -18.28
C PRO A 224 25.24 3.88 -18.16
N VAL A 225 24.96 3.34 -16.97
CA VAL A 225 23.69 2.79 -16.53
C VAL A 225 23.18 3.72 -15.46
N LEU A 226 22.23 4.56 -15.85
CA LEU A 226 21.46 5.39 -14.93
C LEU A 226 20.11 4.72 -14.74
N ASN A 227 19.82 4.25 -13.53
CA ASN A 227 18.55 3.63 -13.20
C ASN A 227 17.88 4.42 -12.07
N LEU A 228 16.72 5.00 -12.35
CA LEU A 228 15.81 5.54 -11.37
C LEU A 228 14.86 4.42 -10.90
N THR A 229 14.90 4.10 -9.61
CA THR A 229 14.04 3.07 -9.01
C THR A 229 13.08 3.70 -8.00
N GLY A 230 11.78 3.44 -8.18
CA GLY A 230 10.74 3.66 -7.18
C GLY A 230 10.38 2.33 -6.49
N LYS A 231 10.16 2.34 -5.18
CA LYS A 231 9.70 1.14 -4.44
C LYS A 231 8.54 1.47 -3.53
N LEU A 232 7.55 0.58 -3.45
CA LEU A 232 6.46 0.63 -2.50
C LEU A 232 6.57 -0.58 -1.57
N TRP A 233 6.97 -0.36 -0.32
CA TRP A 233 7.04 -1.39 0.72
C TRP A 233 5.71 -1.56 1.42
N LEU A 234 5.18 -2.77 1.36
CA LEU A 234 4.02 -3.18 2.14
C LEU A 234 4.53 -3.75 3.46
N ASN A 235 4.09 -3.20 4.60
CA ASN A 235 4.54 -3.60 5.94
C ASN A 235 6.07 -3.51 6.13
N PRO A 236 6.66 -2.30 6.05
CA PRO A 236 8.10 -2.05 5.97
C PRO A 236 8.88 -2.47 7.23
N PHE A 237 8.20 -2.76 8.33
CA PHE A 237 8.79 -3.05 9.64
C PHE A 237 8.70 -4.52 10.07
N LYS A 238 8.11 -5.38 9.24
CA LYS A 238 8.18 -6.83 9.47
C LYS A 238 9.63 -7.31 9.34
N LYS A 239 9.92 -8.45 9.96
CA LYS A 239 11.26 -9.08 9.90
C LYS A 239 11.74 -9.29 8.47
N ILE A 240 10.81 -9.71 7.61
CA ILE A 240 10.96 -9.76 6.15
C ILE A 240 9.90 -8.83 5.59
N ALA A 241 10.31 -7.84 4.82
CA ALA A 241 9.43 -6.90 4.16
C ALA A 241 9.53 -7.06 2.64
N GLY A 242 8.38 -7.04 1.97
CA GLY A 242 8.28 -7.11 0.51
C GLY A 242 7.93 -5.74 -0.08
N SER A 243 8.36 -5.51 -1.31
CA SER A 243 8.03 -4.29 -2.05
C SER A 243 7.79 -4.57 -3.52
N LEU A 244 6.87 -3.80 -4.09
CA LEU A 244 6.74 -3.63 -5.52
C LEU A 244 7.74 -2.57 -5.97
N THR A 245 8.50 -2.84 -7.03
CA THR A 245 9.51 -1.93 -7.57
C THR A 245 9.15 -1.54 -8.98
N GLY A 246 9.28 -0.25 -9.31
CA GLY A 246 9.29 0.26 -10.67
C GLY A 246 10.65 0.86 -10.98
N GLN A 247 11.16 0.66 -12.20
CA GLN A 247 12.42 1.23 -12.62
C GLN A 247 12.36 1.78 -14.04
N LEU A 248 13.11 2.85 -14.26
CA LEU A 248 13.31 3.50 -15.53
C LEU A 248 14.80 3.81 -15.64
N GLY A 249 15.41 3.53 -16.79
CA GLY A 249 16.81 3.85 -16.94
C GLY A 249 17.32 3.82 -18.37
N LEU A 250 18.60 4.11 -18.48
CA LEU A 250 19.38 3.98 -19.70
C LEU A 250 20.37 2.84 -19.51
N LEU A 251 20.56 2.03 -20.54
CA LEU A 251 21.56 0.96 -20.55
C LEU A 251 22.28 0.94 -21.89
N LYS A 252 23.61 0.80 -21.82
CA LYS A 252 24.44 0.70 -23.02
C LYS A 252 24.58 -0.75 -23.44
N ASP A 253 24.38 -1.03 -24.72
CA ASP A 253 24.62 -2.36 -25.29
C ASP A 253 26.06 -2.55 -25.80
N THR A 254 26.36 -3.76 -26.28
CA THR A 254 27.64 -4.12 -26.90
C THR A 254 27.95 -3.38 -28.21
N ARG A 255 26.97 -2.71 -28.82
CA ARG A 255 27.17 -1.84 -29.99
C ARG A 255 27.36 -0.36 -29.58
N GLU A 256 27.55 -0.10 -28.28
CA GLU A 256 27.81 1.22 -27.69
C GLU A 256 26.65 2.23 -27.83
N GLU A 257 25.42 1.74 -28.01
CA GLU A 257 24.24 2.58 -28.08
C GLU A 257 23.42 2.51 -26.79
N ASN A 258 22.77 3.64 -26.46
CA ASN A 258 21.97 3.76 -25.25
C ASN A 258 20.53 3.35 -25.53
N ASN A 259 20.04 2.37 -24.78
CA ASN A 259 18.66 1.90 -24.84
C ASN A 259 17.92 2.33 -23.58
N ILE A 260 16.70 2.84 -23.75
CA ILE A 260 15.80 3.11 -22.63
C ILE A 260 15.23 1.77 -22.18
N PHE A 261 15.20 1.54 -20.87
CA PHE A 261 14.50 0.40 -20.29
C PHE A 261 13.55 0.84 -19.19
N TYR A 262 12.50 0.05 -19.03
CA TYR A 262 11.51 0.15 -17.98
C TYR A 262 11.41 -1.21 -17.32
N GLY A 263 11.09 -1.25 -16.03
CA GLY A 263 10.97 -2.51 -15.33
C GLY A 263 10.00 -2.46 -14.18
N LEU A 264 9.39 -3.60 -13.93
CA LEU A 264 8.59 -3.87 -12.75
C LEU A 264 9.20 -5.07 -12.04
N GLY A 265 9.13 -5.09 -10.72
CA GLY A 265 9.79 -6.15 -9.98
C GLY A 265 9.33 -6.25 -8.55
N TRP A 266 9.90 -7.24 -7.88
CA TRP A 266 9.69 -7.47 -6.47
C TRP A 266 11.02 -7.37 -5.73
N GLU A 267 11.02 -6.74 -4.56
CA GLU A 267 12.18 -6.74 -3.67
C GLU A 267 11.79 -7.16 -2.26
N GLU A 268 12.57 -8.06 -1.71
CA GLU A 268 12.49 -8.49 -0.32
C GLU A 268 13.68 -7.96 0.44
N LYS A 269 13.46 -7.49 1.68
CA LYS A 269 14.52 -7.11 2.60
C LYS A 269 14.33 -7.74 3.97
N MET A 270 15.45 -7.99 4.63
CA MET A 270 15.55 -8.36 6.02
C MET A 270 16.48 -7.38 6.73
N ASN A 271 16.00 -6.79 7.82
CA ASN A 271 16.85 -5.98 8.70
C ASN A 271 17.80 -6.90 9.46
N VAL A 272 19.10 -6.60 9.39
CA VAL A 272 20.18 -7.36 10.03
C VAL A 272 20.67 -6.64 11.28
N MET A 273 20.67 -5.31 11.29
CA MET A 273 21.15 -4.52 12.42
C MET A 273 20.41 -3.19 12.54
N ASP A 274 19.97 -2.86 13.75
CA ASP A 274 19.38 -1.57 14.10
C ASP A 274 20.18 -0.97 15.26
N ARG A 275 20.86 0.16 15.03
CA ARG A 275 21.63 0.84 16.08
C ARG A 275 21.33 2.33 16.08
N GLY A 276 20.42 2.72 16.97
CA GLY A 276 20.00 4.12 17.09
C GLY A 276 19.32 4.60 15.80
N LYS A 277 19.98 5.50 15.07
CA LYS A 277 19.50 6.02 13.80
C LYS A 277 19.97 5.23 12.58
N PHE A 278 20.92 4.32 12.75
CA PHE A 278 21.46 3.54 11.64
C PHE A 278 20.75 2.20 11.53
N GLN A 279 20.41 1.80 10.30
CA GLN A 279 19.88 0.47 10.00
C GLN A 279 20.69 -0.17 8.87
N LEU A 280 20.86 -1.48 8.95
CA LEU A 280 21.48 -2.30 7.92
C LEU A 280 20.53 -3.42 7.54
N SER A 281 20.30 -3.58 6.24
CA SER A 281 19.44 -4.63 5.70
C SER A 281 20.10 -5.35 4.53
N ILE A 282 19.81 -6.63 4.40
CA ILE A 282 20.13 -7.43 3.21
C ILE A 282 18.82 -7.72 2.46
N GLY A 283 18.87 -7.86 1.15
CA GLY A 283 17.69 -8.14 0.36
C GLY A 283 17.98 -8.76 -1.00
N THR A 284 16.92 -9.13 -1.69
CA THR A 284 16.95 -9.66 -3.05
C THR A 284 15.97 -8.88 -3.91
N HIS A 285 16.38 -8.49 -5.12
CA HIS A 285 15.54 -7.78 -6.08
C HIS A 285 15.41 -8.59 -7.36
N LEU A 286 14.18 -8.82 -7.78
CA LEU A 286 13.80 -9.64 -8.94
C LEU A 286 13.03 -8.77 -9.95
N PRO A 287 13.72 -7.98 -10.77
CA PRO A 287 13.10 -7.14 -11.79
C PRO A 287 12.89 -7.87 -13.12
N LEU A 288 11.70 -7.71 -13.70
CA LEU A 288 11.42 -8.01 -15.09
C LEU A 288 11.44 -6.70 -15.88
N ASN A 289 12.31 -6.62 -16.87
CA ASN A 289 12.58 -5.41 -17.63
C ASN A 289 12.20 -5.56 -19.08
N PHE A 290 11.95 -4.41 -19.69
CA PHE A 290 11.63 -4.26 -21.09
C PHE A 290 12.47 -3.13 -21.67
N THR A 291 13.02 -3.34 -22.85
CA THR A 291 13.73 -2.32 -23.62
C THR A 291 13.34 -2.40 -25.09
N THR A 292 13.53 -1.31 -25.81
CA THR A 292 13.22 -1.18 -27.23
C THR A 292 14.39 -0.57 -27.97
N ARG A 293 14.55 -0.95 -29.24
CA ARG A 293 15.57 -0.45 -30.15
C ARG A 293 15.11 -0.57 -31.59
N THR A 294 15.81 0.07 -32.52
CA THR A 294 15.71 -0.18 -33.95
C THR A 294 16.75 -1.22 -34.39
N ASP A 295 16.34 -2.16 -35.25
CA ASP A 295 17.24 -3.15 -35.86
C ASP A 295 17.98 -2.60 -37.09
N ASP A 296 18.80 -3.42 -37.77
CA ASP A 296 19.60 -2.97 -38.91
C ASP A 296 18.76 -2.76 -40.21
N GLU A 297 17.47 -3.15 -40.22
CA GLU A 297 16.51 -2.91 -41.31
C GLU A 297 15.43 -1.85 -40.98
N ASN A 298 15.60 -1.12 -39.88
CA ASN A 298 14.68 -0.10 -39.37
C ASN A 298 13.37 -0.61 -38.73
N ASN A 299 13.29 -1.88 -38.32
CA ASN A 299 12.18 -2.38 -37.52
C ASN A 299 12.33 -1.96 -36.05
N LEU A 300 11.22 -1.62 -35.39
CA LEU A 300 11.20 -1.40 -33.94
C LEU A 300 11.15 -2.75 -33.22
N VAL A 301 12.27 -3.11 -32.61
CA VAL A 301 12.44 -4.35 -31.87
C VAL A 301 12.36 -4.11 -30.36
N SER A 302 11.99 -5.15 -29.65
CA SER A 302 11.88 -5.13 -28.20
C SER A 302 12.48 -6.38 -27.59
N MET A 303 12.92 -6.25 -26.33
CA MET A 303 13.50 -7.33 -25.57
C MET A 303 13.02 -7.28 -24.13
N ILE A 304 12.64 -8.44 -23.60
CA ILE A 304 12.37 -8.65 -22.18
C ILE A 304 13.61 -9.27 -21.55
N PHE A 305 14.04 -8.75 -20.41
CA PHE A 305 15.21 -9.27 -19.71
C PHE A 305 15.01 -9.29 -18.19
N PHE A 306 15.64 -10.26 -17.54
CA PHE A 306 15.54 -10.49 -16.10
C PHE A 306 16.94 -10.52 -15.49
N ASN A 307 17.21 -9.59 -14.56
CA ASN A 307 18.53 -9.41 -13.95
C ASN A 307 18.43 -9.37 -12.41
N PRO A 308 18.34 -10.56 -11.77
CA PRO A 308 18.17 -10.66 -10.33
C PRO A 308 19.42 -10.21 -9.57
N SER A 309 19.21 -9.55 -8.44
CA SER A 309 20.29 -8.99 -7.63
C SER A 309 20.15 -9.24 -6.13
N ILE A 310 21.30 -9.25 -5.45
CA ILE A 310 21.42 -9.28 -4.00
C ILE A 310 21.88 -7.91 -3.52
N ASN A 311 21.24 -7.39 -2.49
CA ASN A 311 21.35 -6.01 -2.06
C ASN A 311 21.83 -5.95 -0.60
N LEU A 312 22.79 -5.10 -0.30
CA LEU A 312 23.13 -4.66 1.05
C LEU A 312 22.81 -3.17 1.15
N THR A 313 21.93 -2.78 2.06
CA THR A 313 21.47 -1.38 2.20
C THR A 313 21.74 -0.88 3.61
N GLY A 314 22.48 0.22 3.72
CA GLY A 314 22.63 0.99 4.95
C GLY A 314 21.75 2.24 4.90
N SER A 315 20.96 2.48 5.94
CA SER A 315 20.10 3.67 6.04
C SER A 315 20.38 4.48 7.30
N ILE A 316 20.14 5.78 7.21
CA ILE A 316 20.20 6.73 8.32
C ILE A 316 18.83 7.39 8.48
N ILE A 317 18.24 7.21 9.66
CA ILE A 317 16.98 7.81 10.06
C ILE A 317 17.20 9.28 10.38
N LEU A 318 16.70 10.16 9.50
CA LEU A 318 16.81 11.60 9.69
C LEU A 318 15.73 12.10 10.64
N GLN A 319 14.47 11.75 10.33
CA GLN A 319 13.27 12.24 11.02
C GLN A 319 12.22 11.14 11.16
N ARG A 320 11.04 11.51 11.69
CA ARG A 320 9.86 10.64 11.82
C ARG A 320 9.53 9.95 10.48
N LYS A 321 9.41 10.74 9.41
CA LYS A 321 8.91 10.27 8.10
C LYS A 321 9.97 10.10 7.00
N ASN A 322 11.25 10.43 7.24
CA ASN A 322 12.25 10.47 6.17
C ASN A 322 13.58 9.82 6.58
N ASP A 323 14.14 9.04 5.66
CA ASP A 323 15.51 8.51 5.72
C ASP A 323 16.29 8.79 4.44
N VAL A 324 17.61 8.69 4.57
CA VAL A 324 18.54 8.51 3.45
C VAL A 324 19.13 7.10 3.50
N PHE A 325 19.40 6.50 2.35
CA PHE A 325 20.07 5.21 2.29
C PHE A 325 21.08 5.12 1.15
N ILE A 326 22.03 4.20 1.34
CA ILE A 326 23.01 3.78 0.34
C ILE A 326 22.88 2.27 0.18
N GLY A 327 22.74 1.82 -1.06
CA GLY A 327 22.68 0.40 -1.41
C GLY A 327 23.90 -0.04 -2.21
N LEU A 328 24.42 -1.21 -1.89
CA LEU A 328 25.32 -1.96 -2.76
C LEU A 328 24.53 -3.14 -3.33
N HIS A 329 24.51 -3.26 -4.65
CA HIS A 329 23.78 -4.32 -5.35
C HIS A 329 24.75 -5.13 -6.17
N TYR A 330 24.59 -6.45 -6.15
CA TYR A 330 25.28 -7.36 -7.04
C TYR A 330 24.26 -8.06 -7.94
N VAL A 331 24.28 -7.71 -9.23
CA VAL A 331 23.46 -8.36 -10.26
C VAL A 331 24.16 -9.64 -10.67
N THR A 332 23.44 -10.75 -10.53
CA THR A 332 24.03 -12.11 -10.55
C THR A 332 24.31 -12.64 -11.94
N ASN A 333 23.48 -12.28 -12.94
CA ASN A 333 23.58 -12.76 -14.31
C ASN A 333 23.38 -11.61 -15.29
N ASP A 334 23.98 -11.72 -16.48
CA ASP A 334 23.91 -10.67 -17.48
C ASP A 334 22.50 -10.46 -18.00
N ASN A 335 21.75 -11.53 -18.35
CA ASN A 335 20.29 -11.60 -18.57
C ASN A 335 19.87 -13.07 -18.80
N ILE A 336 18.64 -13.47 -18.42
CA ILE A 336 18.12 -14.84 -18.69
C ILE A 336 17.39 -14.95 -20.04
N ILE A 337 16.84 -13.84 -20.55
CA ILE A 337 16.16 -13.74 -21.85
C ILE A 337 16.82 -12.57 -22.59
N ASN A 338 17.24 -12.77 -23.84
CA ASN A 338 18.06 -11.80 -24.58
C ASN A 338 17.78 -11.74 -26.09
N ASP A 339 16.67 -12.31 -26.55
CA ASP A 339 16.29 -12.28 -27.95
C ASP A 339 15.46 -11.03 -28.26
N TRP A 340 15.78 -10.39 -29.38
CA TRP A 340 15.10 -9.20 -29.87
C TRP A 340 14.01 -9.61 -30.86
N TYR A 341 12.80 -9.11 -30.66
CA TYR A 341 11.66 -9.39 -31.53
C TYR A 341 10.96 -8.12 -31.96
N TYR A 342 10.45 -8.12 -33.19
CA TYR A 342 9.45 -7.15 -33.63
C TYR A 342 8.14 -7.87 -33.95
N SER A 343 7.05 -7.10 -33.97
CA SER A 343 5.74 -7.60 -34.37
C SER A 343 5.24 -6.84 -35.58
N GLU A 344 4.62 -7.55 -36.51
CA GLU A 344 3.97 -6.98 -37.69
C GLU A 344 2.52 -7.42 -37.71
N THR A 345 1.60 -6.47 -37.89
CA THR A 345 0.17 -6.74 -37.98
C THR A 345 -0.25 -6.63 -39.43
N GLU A 346 -0.75 -7.73 -39.99
CA GLU A 346 -1.29 -7.80 -41.34
C GLU A 346 -2.81 -7.88 -41.30
N GLU A 347 -3.48 -7.07 -42.12
CA GLU A 347 -4.93 -7.16 -42.33
C GLU A 347 -5.20 -8.18 -43.46
N LYS A 348 -5.94 -9.24 -43.15
CA LYS A 348 -6.34 -10.25 -44.13
C LYS A 348 -7.47 -9.75 -45.02
N GLU A 349 -7.64 -10.40 -46.17
CA GLU A 349 -8.73 -10.12 -47.12
C GLU A 349 -10.14 -10.24 -46.50
N ASP A 350 -10.30 -10.95 -45.39
CA ASP A 350 -11.56 -11.09 -44.65
C ASP A 350 -11.79 -10.00 -43.58
N GLY A 351 -10.89 -9.00 -43.50
CA GLY A 351 -10.94 -7.90 -42.54
C GLY A 351 -10.51 -8.29 -41.12
N THR A 352 -9.88 -9.46 -40.95
CA THR A 352 -9.28 -9.85 -39.67
C THR A 352 -7.82 -9.41 -39.60
N GLU A 353 -7.41 -8.87 -38.47
CA GLU A 353 -6.01 -8.52 -38.19
C GLU A 353 -5.30 -9.69 -37.53
N GLU A 354 -4.13 -10.07 -38.04
CA GLU A 354 -3.24 -11.06 -37.41
C GLU A 354 -1.88 -10.43 -37.13
N THR A 355 -1.38 -10.58 -35.90
CA THR A 355 -0.05 -10.09 -35.50
C THR A 355 0.94 -11.24 -35.47
N GLY A 356 1.94 -11.21 -36.34
CA GLY A 356 3.10 -12.08 -36.32
C GLY A 356 4.22 -11.53 -35.44
N TYR A 357 5.03 -12.42 -34.85
CA TYR A 357 6.24 -12.06 -34.11
C TYR A 357 7.46 -12.65 -34.82
N TYR A 358 8.44 -11.79 -35.09
CA TYR A 358 9.60 -12.12 -35.90
C TYR A 358 10.89 -11.77 -35.15
N GLU A 359 11.95 -12.53 -35.41
CA GLU A 359 13.28 -12.23 -34.87
C GLU A 359 13.85 -10.97 -35.51
N ALA A 360 14.52 -10.15 -34.72
CA ALA A 360 15.18 -8.93 -35.17
C ALA A 360 16.29 -9.20 -36.21
N ILE A 361 16.43 -8.30 -37.17
CA ILE A 361 17.41 -8.45 -38.27
C ILE A 361 18.70 -7.69 -37.92
N TRP A 362 19.80 -8.44 -37.84
CA TRP A 362 21.11 -7.91 -37.47
C TRP A 362 22.18 -8.22 -38.52
N ASP A 363 23.06 -7.25 -38.77
CA ASP A 363 24.29 -7.41 -39.54
C ASP A 363 25.13 -8.55 -38.95
N LEU A 364 25.35 -9.58 -39.77
CA LEU A 364 26.15 -10.77 -39.46
C LEU A 364 27.56 -10.43 -38.95
N ALA A 365 28.17 -9.34 -39.42
CA ALA A 365 29.51 -8.94 -39.00
C ALA A 365 29.54 -8.36 -37.58
N LYS A 366 28.42 -7.79 -37.11
CA LYS A 366 28.31 -7.15 -35.78
C LYS A 366 27.62 -8.04 -34.76
N GLY A 367 26.76 -8.96 -35.21
CA GLY A 367 25.93 -9.81 -34.34
C GLY A 367 24.85 -9.02 -33.57
N PRO A 368 23.91 -9.69 -32.89
CA PRO A 368 22.86 -9.01 -32.13
C PRO A 368 23.45 -8.20 -30.95
N PRO A 369 22.91 -7.00 -30.65
CA PRO A 369 23.31 -6.23 -29.49
C PRO A 369 22.94 -6.97 -28.20
N GLN A 370 23.88 -7.03 -27.26
CA GLN A 370 23.67 -7.63 -25.94
C GLN A 370 23.70 -6.56 -24.86
N LEU A 371 22.87 -6.72 -23.84
CA LEU A 371 22.89 -5.88 -22.66
C LEU A 371 23.81 -6.49 -21.60
N ASN A 372 24.84 -5.76 -21.19
CA ASN A 372 25.70 -6.14 -20.08
C ASN A 372 25.17 -5.49 -18.79
N THR A 373 24.58 -6.30 -17.91
CA THR A 373 23.94 -5.82 -16.67
C THR A 373 24.50 -6.46 -15.42
N ALA A 374 25.40 -7.44 -15.54
CA ALA A 374 26.01 -8.09 -14.40
C ALA A 374 26.99 -7.16 -13.67
N GLY A 375 27.16 -7.43 -12.38
CA GLY A 375 28.17 -6.79 -11.55
C GLY A 375 27.61 -5.84 -10.49
N PHE A 376 28.47 -4.93 -10.04
CA PHE A 376 28.22 -4.10 -8.88
C PHE A 376 27.58 -2.77 -9.23
N TYR A 377 26.53 -2.42 -8.49
CA TYR A 377 25.87 -1.13 -8.56
C TYR A 377 25.84 -0.48 -7.19
N ILE A 378 26.00 0.83 -7.17
CA ILE A 378 25.77 1.64 -5.97
C ILE A 378 24.48 2.41 -6.18
N SER A 379 23.62 2.44 -5.16
CA SER A 379 22.44 3.28 -5.15
C SER A 379 22.46 4.29 -4.02
N PHE A 380 21.88 5.45 -4.29
CA PHE A 380 21.63 6.50 -3.32
C PHE A 380 20.15 6.84 -3.39
N GLY A 381 19.48 6.89 -2.24
CA GLY A 381 18.04 7.10 -2.23
C GLY A 381 17.51 7.77 -0.98
N LEU A 382 16.28 8.25 -1.14
CA LEU A 382 15.43 8.78 -0.10
C LEU A 382 14.29 7.82 0.16
N ARG A 383 13.90 7.72 1.42
CA ARG A 383 12.80 6.87 1.85
C ARG A 383 11.81 7.69 2.65
N PHE A 384 10.54 7.58 2.28
CA PHE A 384 9.42 8.32 2.85
C PHE A 384 8.44 7.34 3.48
N PHE A 385 7.97 7.67 4.68
CA PHE A 385 7.00 6.84 5.40
C PHE A 385 5.66 7.56 5.49
N ASP A 386 4.60 6.80 5.23
CA ASP A 386 3.25 7.27 5.45
C ASP A 386 2.56 6.49 6.57
N TYR A 387 2.04 7.28 7.52
CA TYR A 387 1.32 6.88 8.73
C TYR A 387 0.81 8.09 9.51
#